data_AF-A0A418GD71-F1
#
_entry.id   AF-A0A418GD71-F1
#
_cell.length_a   1.000
_cell.length_b   1.000
_cell.length_c   1.000
_cell.angle_alpha   90.00
_cell.angle_beta   90.00
_cell.angle_gamma   90.00
#
_symmetry.space_group_name_H-M   'P 1'
#
loop_
_entity.id
_entity.type
_entity.pdbx_description
1 polymer ?
#
loop_
_entity_poly.entity_id
_entity_poly.type
_entity_poly.pdbx_seq_one_letter_code
_entity_poly.pdbx_strand_id
1 'polypeptide(L)' 'GTSGRAPRSIAFSGPWAQFRLFGAGQLTNVTSDTFNVRFNVDGGAMVYQVHVDTEDNPFTGGLFSLFRLPDTLY' A
#
# COMPACT_ATOMS: atom_id res chain seq x y z
N GLY A 1 -14.89 -12.84 30.81
CA GLY A 1 -13.49 -12.41 30.60
C GLY A 1 -13.34 -11.98 29.16
N THR A 2 -12.96 -10.73 28.92
CA THR A 2 -12.72 -10.20 27.57
C THR A 2 -11.38 -10.73 27.07
N SER A 3 -11.42 -11.75 26.20
CA SER A 3 -10.22 -12.33 25.59
C SER A 3 -9.46 -11.26 24.81
N GLY A 4 -8.17 -11.11 25.13
CA GLY A 4 -7.28 -10.08 24.60
C GLY A 4 -7.15 -10.14 23.09
N ARG A 5 -7.80 -9.21 22.40
CA ARG A 5 -7.63 -9.00 20.98
C ARG A 5 -6.59 -7.89 20.80
N ALA A 6 -5.33 -8.28 20.73
CA ALA A 6 -4.28 -7.37 20.25
C ALA A 6 -4.72 -6.82 18.88
N PRO A 7 -4.41 -5.55 18.54
CA PRO A 7 -4.77 -4.98 17.25
C PRO A 7 -4.30 -5.91 16.13
N ARG A 8 -5.22 -6.30 15.26
CA ARG A 8 -5.01 -7.34 14.24
C ARG A 8 -4.00 -6.85 13.19
N SER A 9 -2.78 -7.35 13.18
CA SER A 9 -1.82 -6.96 12.14
C SER A 9 -2.27 -7.40 10.74
N ILE A 10 -1.87 -6.64 9.73
CA ILE A 10 -1.96 -7.03 8.31
C ILE A 10 -0.58 -7.52 7.90
N ALA A 11 -0.49 -8.73 7.38
CA ALA A 11 0.76 -9.33 6.94
C ALA A 11 0.58 -10.04 5.60
N PHE A 12 1.59 -9.93 4.75
CA PHE A 12 1.68 -10.65 3.49
C PHE A 12 3.04 -11.36 3.43
N SER A 13 3.10 -12.47 2.70
CA SER A 13 4.31 -13.27 2.53
C SER A 13 4.67 -13.44 1.06
N GLY A 14 5.96 -13.58 0.78
CA GLY A 14 6.52 -13.78 -0.56
C GLY A 14 7.16 -12.52 -1.16
N PRO A 15 7.78 -12.64 -2.36
CA PRO A 15 8.54 -11.55 -2.98
C PRO A 15 7.72 -10.27 -3.24
N TRP A 16 6.40 -10.42 -3.39
CA TRP A 16 5.47 -9.34 -3.68
C TRP A 16 4.70 -8.85 -2.44
N ALA A 17 5.09 -9.29 -1.23
CA ALA A 17 4.38 -8.98 0.01
C ALA A 17 4.27 -7.48 0.26
N GLN A 18 5.36 -6.73 0.04
CA GLN A 18 5.39 -5.28 0.28
C GLN A 18 4.45 -4.51 -0.65
N PHE A 19 4.40 -4.90 -1.93
CA PHE A 19 3.44 -4.34 -2.89
C PHE A 19 1.99 -4.62 -2.48
N ARG A 20 1.70 -5.86 -2.06
CA ARG A 20 0.38 -6.23 -1.56
C ARG A 20 0.02 -5.47 -0.28
N LEU A 21 0.99 -5.23 0.60
CA LEU A 21 0.81 -4.43 1.80
C LEU A 21 0.41 -3.00 1.45
N PHE A 22 1.17 -2.34 0.57
CA PHE A 22 0.82 -0.97 0.14
C PHE A 22 -0.52 -0.90 -0.60
N GLY A 23 -0.83 -1.89 -1.45
CA GLY A 23 -2.11 -1.99 -2.15
C GLY A 23 -3.33 -2.30 -1.26
N ALA A 24 -3.11 -2.86 -0.07
CA ALA A 24 -4.17 -3.10 0.91
C ALA A 24 -4.56 -1.85 1.70
N GLY A 25 -3.71 -0.82 1.68
CA GLY A 25 -3.95 0.46 2.34
C GLY A 25 -4.47 1.53 1.38
N GLN A 26 -5.09 2.56 1.93
CA GLN A 26 -5.49 3.73 1.16
C GLN A 26 -4.31 4.70 1.04
N LEU A 27 -3.85 4.93 -0.19
CA LEU A 27 -2.83 5.92 -0.50
C LEU A 27 -3.41 7.33 -0.39
N THR A 28 -2.74 8.19 0.36
CA THR A 28 -3.12 9.60 0.61
C THR A 28 -1.87 10.47 0.64
N ASN A 29 -2.03 11.80 0.53
CA ASN A 29 -0.95 12.77 0.65
C ASN A 29 0.31 12.40 -0.16
N VAL A 30 0.09 12.20 -1.46
CA VAL A 30 1.12 11.73 -2.40
C VAL A 30 1.94 12.92 -2.90
N THR A 31 3.26 12.81 -2.80
CA THR A 31 4.26 13.77 -3.29
C THR A 31 5.31 13.04 -4.14
N SER A 32 6.29 13.77 -4.70
CA SER A 32 7.39 13.16 -5.47
C SER A 32 8.18 12.15 -4.64
N ASP A 33 8.49 12.47 -3.39
CA ASP A 33 9.45 11.68 -2.59
C ASP A 33 8.78 10.96 -1.41
N THR A 34 7.52 11.29 -1.11
CA THR A 34 6.78 10.69 0.01
C THR A 34 5.33 10.39 -0.31
N PHE A 35 4.78 9.39 0.38
CA PHE A 35 3.35 9.09 0.34
C PHE A 35 2.87 8.54 1.68
N ASN A 36 1.60 8.76 2.01
CA ASN A 36 0.99 8.20 3.20
C ASN A 36 0.12 6.98 2.86
N VAL A 37 0.26 5.91 3.63
CA VAL A 37 -0.59 4.71 3.54
C VAL A 37 -1.43 4.59 4.80
N ARG A 38 -2.75 4.63 4.64
CA ARG A 38 -3.71 4.41 5.74
C ARG A 38 -4.22 2.99 5.74
N PHE A 39 -4.06 2.30 6.87
CA PHE A 39 -4.64 1.00 7.16
C PHE A 39 -5.75 1.14 8.19
N ASN A 40 -6.92 0.58 7.89
CA ASN A 40 -8.00 0.48 8.87
C ASN A 40 -7.94 -0.94 9.48
N VAL A 41 -7.64 -1.01 10.77
CA VAL A 41 -7.42 -2.26 11.51
C VAL A 41 -8.28 -2.23 12.76
N ASP A 42 -9.22 -3.17 12.84
CA ASP A 42 -10.03 -3.41 14.04
C ASP A 42 -10.70 -2.15 14.63
N GLY A 43 -11.29 -1.32 13.77
CA GLY A 43 -11.93 -0.06 14.17
C GLY A 43 -10.96 1.10 14.45
N GLY A 44 -9.64 0.84 14.47
CA GLY A 44 -8.59 1.85 14.50
C GLY A 44 -8.04 2.16 13.09
N ALA A 45 -7.37 3.31 12.97
CA ALA A 45 -6.65 3.69 11.77
C ALA A 45 -5.18 3.91 12.06
N MET A 46 -4.31 3.33 11.25
CA MET A 46 -2.87 3.54 11.27
C MET A 46 -2.47 4.24 9.98
N VAL A 47 -1.69 5.31 10.08
CA VAL A 47 -1.16 6.03 8.91
C VAL A 47 0.36 5.98 8.98
N TYR A 48 0.97 5.50 7.90
CA TYR A 48 2.42 5.45 7.76
C TYR A 48 2.86 6.34 6.61
N GLN A 49 3.87 7.17 6.83
CA GLN A 49 4.54 7.92 5.77
C GLN A 49 5.73 7.11 5.25
N VAL A 50 5.75 6.86 3.96
CA VAL A 50 6.84 6.17 3.26
C VAL A 50 7.64 7.22 2.50
N HIS A 51 8.97 7.16 2.64
CA HIS A 51 9.91 7.96 1.87
C HIS A 51 10.54 7.09 0.79
N VAL A 52 10.70 7.65 -0.40
CA VAL A 52 11.31 7.00 -1.56
C VAL A 52 12.43 7.90 -2.06
N ASP A 53 13.64 7.35 -2.20
CA ASP A 53 14.83 8.11 -2.62
C ASP A 53 14.86 8.40 -4.13
N THR A 54 13.72 8.32 -4.82
CA THR A 54 13.62 8.44 -6.28
C THR A 54 12.62 9.52 -6.63
N GLU A 55 12.94 10.37 -7.62
CA GLU A 55 12.05 11.48 -8.05
C GLU A 55 10.71 10.97 -8.61
N ASP A 56 10.70 9.78 -9.21
CA ASP A 56 9.51 9.12 -9.76
C ASP A 56 8.98 8.04 -8.82
N ASN A 57 8.22 8.44 -7.80
CA ASN A 57 7.59 7.50 -6.89
C ASN A 57 6.57 6.59 -7.63
N PRO A 58 6.83 5.26 -7.72
CA PRO A 58 6.03 4.34 -8.53
C PRO A 58 4.66 4.02 -7.92
N PHE A 59 4.36 4.57 -6.74
CA PHE A 59 3.10 4.39 -6.02
C PHE A 59 2.13 5.57 -6.21
N THR A 60 2.56 6.64 -6.88
CA THR A 60 1.79 7.88 -7.10
C THR A 60 0.61 7.71 -8.08
N GLY A 61 0.71 6.78 -9.04
CA GLY A 61 -0.27 6.58 -10.13
C GLY A 61 -1.28 5.44 -9.92
N GLY A 62 -1.29 4.79 -8.75
CA GLY A 62 -2.12 3.63 -8.48
C GLY A 62 -1.43 2.31 -8.82
N LEU A 63 -1.24 1.47 -7.81
CA LEU A 63 -0.54 0.18 -7.93
C LEU A 63 -1.25 -0.74 -8.94
N PHE A 64 -0.56 -1.12 -10.01
CA PHE A 64 -0.98 -2.12 -10.99
C PHE A 64 -2.29 -1.88 -11.77
N SER A 65 -2.94 -0.72 -11.68
CA SER A 65 -4.13 -0.45 -12.50
C SER A 65 -3.80 -0.17 -13.98
N LEU A 66 -2.53 0.08 -14.30
CA LEU A 66 -2.10 0.54 -15.62
C LEU A 66 -1.44 -0.54 -16.48
N PHE A 67 -1.18 -1.73 -15.91
CA PHE A 67 -0.68 -2.85 -16.71
C PHE A 67 -1.86 -3.60 -17.32
N ARG A 68 -2.14 -3.30 -18.59
CA ARG A 68 -2.95 -4.17 -19.44
C ARG A 68 -2.03 -4.79 -20.47
N LEU A 69 -2.14 -6.11 -20.66
CA LEU A 69 -1.53 -6.74 -21.81
C LEU A 69 -2.23 -6.17 -23.07
N PRO A 70 -1.52 -5.60 -24.04
CA PRO A 70 -2.12 -5.22 -25.31
C PRO A 70 -2.70 -6.47 -25.99
N ASP A 71 -3.92 -6.38 -26.52
CA ASP A 71 -4.55 -7.50 -27.25
C ASP A 71 -3.82 -7.83 -28.57
N THR A 72 -3.05 -6.88 -29.10
CA THR A 72 -2.29 -7.03 -30.34
C THR A 72 -0.91 -6.38 -30.24
N LEU A 73 0.06 -6.99 -30.92
CA LEU A 73 1.46 -6.54 -30.96
C LEU A 73 1.74 -5.50 -32.06
N TYR A 74 0.73 -4.79 -32.54
CA TYR A 74 0.82 -3.93 -33.74
C TYR A 74 0.06 -2.62 -33.58
#